data_AF-K1PDC9-F1
#
_entry.id   AF-K1PDC9-F1
#
_cell.length_a   1.000
_cell.length_b   1.000
_cell.length_c   1.000
_cell.angle_alpha   90.00
_cell.angle_beta   90.00
_cell.angle_gamma   90.00
#
_symmetry.space_group_name_H-M   'P 1'
#
loop_
_entity.id
_entity.type
_entity.pdbx_description
1 polymer ?
#
loop_
_entity_poly.entity_id
_entity_poly.type
_entity_poly.pdbx_seq_one_letter_code
_entity_poly.pdbx_strand_id
1 'polypeptide(L)'
;MNILFVFIKGWHHRVNGKAGHRGCTFYKLVPLLLHEAKLVETRVSSENLFRDVRQSLSATQKKLTEAWEQYDAGQLSTGHFLRLCGTVYAPCE
;
A
#
# COMPACT_ATOMS: atom_id res chain seq x y z
N MET A 1 23.99 8.26 9.34
CA MET A 1 23.44 7.40 10.43
C MET A 1 22.46 6.43 9.78
N ASN A 2 22.77 5.13 9.79
CA ASN A 2 22.14 4.14 8.91
C ASN A 2 20.78 3.70 9.49
N ILE A 3 19.66 4.09 8.85
CA ILE A 3 18.28 3.83 9.32
C ILE A 3 18.04 2.33 9.57
N LEU A 4 18.68 1.47 8.78
CA LEU A 4 18.64 0.02 8.93
C LEU A 4 19.12 -0.46 10.31
N PHE A 5 20.16 0.18 10.86
CA PHE A 5 20.76 -0.20 12.14
C PHE A 5 19.87 0.15 13.33
N VAL A 6 19.13 1.26 13.25
CA VAL A 6 18.18 1.70 14.29
C VAL A 6 16.98 0.74 14.33
N PHE A 7 16.47 0.35 13.17
CA PHE A 7 15.38 -0.62 13.06
C PHE A 7 15.76 -1.98 13.63
N ILE A 8 16.94 -2.51 13.27
CA ILE A 8 17.41 -3.81 13.78
C ILE A 8 17.58 -3.77 15.30
N LYS A 9 18.17 -2.71 15.86
CA LYS A 9 18.33 -2.59 17.33
C LYS A 9 17.00 -2.44 18.06
N GLY A 10 16.09 -1.61 17.58
CA GLY A 10 14.76 -1.43 18.18
C GLY A 10 13.93 -2.72 18.11
N TRP A 11 14.00 -3.41 16.98
CA TRP A 11 13.32 -4.70 16.79
C TRP A 11 13.87 -5.78 17.73
N HIS A 12 15.20 -5.92 17.81
CA HIS A 12 15.85 -6.86 18.71
C HIS A 12 15.49 -6.58 20.18
N HIS A 13 15.47 -5.29 20.58
CA HIS A 13 15.07 -4.90 21.93
C HIS A 13 13.63 -5.30 22.27
N ARG A 14 12.68 -5.10 21.34
CA ARG A 14 11.28 -5.50 21.52
C ARG A 14 11.11 -7.01 21.64
N VAL A 15 11.76 -7.79 20.79
CA VAL A 15 11.71 -9.26 20.84
C VAL A 15 12.31 -9.77 22.15
N ASN A 16 13.44 -9.20 22.57
CA ASN A 16 14.07 -9.55 23.85
C ASN A 16 13.23 -9.14 25.07
N GLY A 17 12.38 -8.09 24.94
CA GLY A 17 11.34 -7.74 25.91
C GLY A 17 10.24 -8.79 26.03
N LYS A 18 9.65 -9.17 24.90
CA LYS A 18 8.63 -10.23 24.86
C LYS A 18 9.14 -11.56 25.40
N ALA A 19 10.43 -11.82 25.24
CA ALA A 19 11.06 -13.08 25.65
C ALA A 19 11.61 -13.07 27.11
N GLY A 20 11.42 -11.98 27.87
CA GLY A 20 11.68 -11.94 29.30
C GLY A 20 13.06 -11.41 29.73
N HIS A 21 13.75 -10.66 28.86
CA HIS A 21 15.01 -9.92 29.12
C HIS A 21 16.25 -10.73 29.54
N ARG A 22 16.13 -12.04 29.86
CA ARG A 22 17.27 -12.90 30.24
C ARG A 22 17.33 -14.14 29.35
N GLY A 23 18.44 -14.25 28.61
CA GLY A 23 18.91 -15.50 27.99
C GLY A 23 17.81 -16.35 27.38
N CYS A 24 17.12 -15.83 26.37
CA CYS A 24 16.03 -16.55 25.74
C CYS A 24 16.61 -17.71 24.93
N THR A 25 16.32 -18.93 25.34
CA THR A 25 16.71 -20.13 24.58
C THR A 25 16.15 -20.02 23.16
N PHE A 26 16.93 -20.44 22.16
CA PHE A 26 16.58 -20.32 20.74
C PHE A 26 15.13 -20.71 20.43
N TYR A 27 14.65 -21.80 21.03
CA TYR A 27 13.28 -22.30 20.87
C TYR A 27 12.17 -21.37 21.38
N LYS A 28 12.44 -20.49 22.36
CA LYS A 28 11.50 -19.45 22.79
C LYS A 28 11.46 -18.26 21.83
N LEU A 29 12.56 -18.02 21.09
CA LEU A 29 12.66 -16.94 20.12
C LEU A 29 12.01 -17.31 18.77
N VAL A 30 12.14 -18.56 18.33
CA VAL A 30 11.59 -19.03 17.04
C VAL A 30 10.12 -18.64 16.78
N PRO A 31 9.15 -18.87 17.70
CA PRO A 31 7.76 -18.48 17.45
C PRO A 31 7.56 -16.96 17.41
N LEU A 32 8.33 -16.20 18.20
CA LEU A 32 8.29 -14.74 18.18
C LEU A 32 8.85 -14.19 16.86
N LEU A 33 9.95 -14.74 16.37
CA LEU A 33 10.54 -14.41 15.08
C LEU A 33 9.59 -14.72 13.93
N LEU A 34 8.92 -15.87 13.96
CA LEU A 34 7.92 -16.25 12.96
C LEU A 34 6.72 -15.29 12.97
N HIS A 35 6.23 -14.92 14.15
CA HIS A 35 5.13 -13.96 14.27
C HIS A 35 5.51 -12.58 13.72
N GLU A 36 6.70 -12.10 14.04
CA GLU A 36 7.21 -10.82 13.54
C GLU A 36 7.43 -10.86 12.02
N ALA A 37 7.91 -11.97 11.45
CA ALA A 37 8.05 -12.14 10.00
C ALA A 37 6.70 -12.04 9.28
N LYS A 38 5.65 -12.69 9.81
CA LYS A 38 4.28 -12.59 9.28
C LYS A 38 3.72 -11.16 9.37
N LEU A 39 4.02 -10.44 10.44
CA LEU A 39 3.61 -9.03 10.57
C LEU A 39 4.31 -8.13 9.54
N VAL A 40 5.58 -8.40 9.22
CA VAL A 40 6.29 -7.66 8.19
C VAL A 40 5.72 -7.97 6.80
N GLU A 41 5.47 -9.25 6.50
CA GLU A 41 4.86 -9.68 5.24
C GLU A 41 3.49 -9.03 5.01
N THR A 42 2.61 -9.07 6.01
CA THR A 42 1.28 -8.43 5.93
C THR A 42 1.37 -6.92 5.74
N ARG A 43 2.32 -6.23 6.40
CA ARG A 43 2.54 -4.79 6.20
C ARG A 43 3.03 -4.48 4.78
N VAL A 44 4.00 -5.22 4.27
CA VAL A 44 4.50 -5.04 2.90
C VAL A 44 3.39 -5.29 1.88
N SER A 45 2.58 -6.33 2.08
CA SER A 45 1.41 -6.60 1.23
C SER A 45 0.41 -5.45 1.27
N SER A 46 0.10 -4.89 2.45
CA SER A 46 -0.80 -3.74 2.57
C SER A 46 -0.25 -2.49 1.90
N GLU A 47 1.06 -2.23 2.00
CA GLU A 47 1.70 -1.07 1.38
C GLU A 47 1.72 -1.19 -0.14
N ASN A 48 1.93 -2.39 -0.67
CA ASN A 48 1.77 -2.67 -2.10
C ASN A 48 0.32 -2.42 -2.55
N LEU A 49 -0.67 -2.91 -1.80
CA LEU A 49 -2.08 -2.64 -2.09
C LEU A 49 -2.39 -1.14 -2.10
N PHE A 50 -1.90 -0.37 -1.12
CA PHE A 50 -2.09 1.08 -1.10
C PHE A 50 -1.44 1.77 -2.31
N ARG A 51 -0.27 1.30 -2.75
CA ARG A 51 0.40 1.81 -3.95
C ARG A 51 -0.42 1.50 -5.21
N ASP A 52 -0.93 0.29 -5.34
CA ASP A 52 -1.73 -0.13 -6.49
C ASP A 52 -3.05 0.65 -6.55
N VAL A 53 -3.75 0.79 -5.41
CA VAL A 53 -4.96 1.62 -5.30
C VAL A 53 -4.65 3.07 -5.70
N ARG A 54 -3.57 3.65 -5.18
CA ARG A 54 -3.19 5.04 -5.51
C ARG A 54 -2.86 5.20 -7.00
N GLN A 55 -2.17 4.24 -7.60
CA GLN A 55 -1.88 4.25 -9.04
C GLN A 55 -3.16 4.17 -9.86
N SER A 56 -4.08 3.27 -9.50
CA SER A 56 -5.36 3.14 -10.18
C SER A 56 -6.19 4.43 -10.11
N LEU A 57 -6.32 5.03 -8.92
CA LEU A 57 -7.01 6.30 -8.73
C LEU A 57 -6.37 7.43 -9.53
N SER A 58 -5.03 7.51 -9.56
CA SER A 58 -4.33 8.50 -10.36
C SER A 58 -4.59 8.32 -11.86
N ALA A 59 -4.65 7.08 -12.35
CA ALA A 59 -4.91 6.80 -13.76
C ALA A 59 -6.36 7.15 -14.14
N THR A 60 -7.31 6.78 -13.30
CA THR A 60 -8.74 7.13 -13.41
C THR A 60 -8.92 8.65 -13.41
N GLN A 61 -8.29 9.36 -12.46
CA GLN A 61 -8.35 10.81 -12.38
C GLN A 61 -7.77 11.48 -13.63
N LYS A 62 -6.64 10.98 -14.14
CA LYS A 62 -6.01 11.50 -15.36
C LYS A 62 -6.95 11.38 -16.58
N LYS A 63 -7.60 10.23 -16.76
CA LYS A 63 -8.58 10.02 -17.83
C LYS A 63 -9.77 10.98 -17.71
N LEU A 64 -10.25 11.22 -16.49
CA LEU A 64 -11.36 12.14 -16.25
C LEU A 64 -10.97 13.58 -16.55
N THR A 65 -9.78 14.01 -16.13
CA THR A 65 -9.25 15.34 -16.43
C THR A 65 -9.08 15.55 -17.93
N GLU A 66 -8.51 14.58 -18.65
CA GLU A 66 -8.35 14.65 -20.12
C GLU A 66 -9.71 14.75 -20.83
N ALA A 67 -10.70 13.96 -20.40
CA ALA A 67 -12.06 14.01 -20.96
C ALA A 67 -12.75 15.35 -20.67
N TRP A 68 -12.49 15.94 -19.50
CA TRP A 68 -13.03 17.24 -19.11
C TRP A 68 -12.42 18.37 -19.94
N GLU A 69 -11.10 18.37 -20.16
CA GLU A 69 -10.41 19.35 -21.03
C GLU A 69 -10.95 19.30 -22.47
N GLN A 70 -11.21 18.09 -23.00
CA GLN A 70 -11.81 17.92 -24.34
C GLN A 70 -13.25 18.43 -24.42
N TYR A 71 -14.03 18.25 -23.35
CA TYR A 71 -15.39 18.79 -23.27
C TYR A 71 -15.39 20.33 -23.22
N ASP A 72 -14.53 20.91 -22.38
CA ASP A 72 -14.40 22.37 -22.22
C ASP A 72 -13.92 23.05 -23.51
N ALA A 73 -13.01 22.39 -24.25
CA ALA A 73 -12.57 22.83 -25.58
C ALA A 73 -13.66 22.70 -26.67
N GLY A 74 -14.86 22.19 -26.34
CA GLY A 74 -15.96 21.98 -27.28
C GLY A 74 -15.73 20.83 -28.27
N GLN A 75 -14.69 20.02 -28.08
CA GLN A 75 -14.34 18.87 -28.93
C GLN A 75 -15.23 17.65 -28.66
N LEU A 76 -15.93 17.64 -27.52
CA LEU A 76 -16.72 16.51 -27.06
C LEU A 76 -18.16 16.94 -26.75
N SER A 77 -19.15 16.17 -27.20
CA SER A 77 -20.54 16.42 -26.79
C SER A 77 -20.76 16.00 -25.33
N THR A 78 -21.69 16.68 -24.64
CA THR A 78 -22.05 16.36 -23.25
C THR A 78 -22.43 14.89 -23.07
N GLY A 79 -23.15 14.30 -24.03
CA GLY A 79 -23.55 12.89 -23.97
C GLY A 79 -22.35 11.93 -24.09
N HIS A 80 -21.34 12.29 -24.88
CA HIS A 80 -20.11 11.50 -24.99
C HIS A 80 -19.26 11.62 -23.73
N PHE A 81 -19.18 12.81 -23.13
CA PHE A 81 -18.47 13.05 -21.87
C PHE A 81 -19.06 12.23 -20.72
N LEU A 82 -20.38 12.23 -20.59
CA LEU A 82 -21.08 11.46 -19.56
C LEU A 82 -20.92 9.95 -19.75
N ARG A 83 -20.87 9.46 -21.00
CA ARG A 83 -20.54 8.04 -21.28
C ARG A 83 -19.12 7.69 -20.86
N LEU A 84 -18.13 8.55 -21.15
CA LEU A 84 -16.76 8.35 -20.69
C LEU A 84 -16.65 8.35 -19.15
N CYS A 85 -17.38 9.22 -18.47
CA CYS A 85 -17.44 9.19 -17.01
C CYS A 85 -18.04 7.86 -16.51
N GLY A 86 -19.11 7.39 -17.15
CA GLY A 86 -19.73 6.11 -16.82
C GLY A 86 -18.79 4.91 -17.00
N THR A 87 -17.97 4.88 -18.05
CA THR A 87 -17.02 3.78 -18.29
C THR A 87 -15.84 3.80 -17.32
N VAL A 88 -15.42 4.98 -16.84
CA VAL A 88 -14.33 5.13 -15.86
C VAL A 88 -14.70 4.57 -14.48
N TYR A 89 -16.00 4.60 -14.12
CA TYR A 89 -16.52 4.06 -12.86
C TYR A 89 -17.21 2.70 -12.99
N ALA A 90 -17.34 2.17 -14.21
CA ALA A 90 -17.87 0.83 -14.40
C ALA A 90 -16.91 -0.20 -13.78
N PRO A 91 -17.40 -1.15 -12.97
CA PRO A 91 -16.57 -2.25 -12.50
C PRO A 91 -16.05 -3.03 -13.71
N CYS A 92 -14.75 -3.29 -13.74
CA CYS A 92 -14.15 -4.18 -14.72
C CYS A 92 -14.58 -5.61 -14.34
N GLU A 93 -15.63 -6.13 -14.98
CA GLU A 93 -16.01 -7.54 -14.90
C GLU A 93 -14.97 -8.44 -15.60
#